data_AF-A0A124IL20-F1
#
_entry.id   AF-A0A124IL20-F1
#
_cell.length_a   1.000
_cell.length_b   1.000
_cell.length_c   1.000
_cell.angle_alpha   90.00
_cell.angle_beta   90.00
_cell.angle_gamma   90.00
#
_symmetry.space_group_name_H-M   'P 1'
#
loop_
_entity.id
_entity.type
_entity.pdbx_description
1 polymer ?
#
loop_
_entity_poly.entity_id
_entity_poly.type
_entity_poly.pdbx_seq_one_letter_code
_entity_poly.pdbx_strand_id
1 'polypeptide(L)'
;MKKLIAIFILCSNILAYGQATVTMQNTYPTNYFGSPLDIPLILSGTFGELRPNHFHAGLDIKTQQREGLNVLASADGYISRIRIAHWGYGKALYITHSNGYTTVYGHLQKFSDRIEAYIRKQQYKNESFEIQAYPSASELPIKKGEIIALSGSTGGFMGPHLHFEIRDSSTEKTINPFLFGIQINDSKRPTINTLVGYSLSDDSQINQVNIPLQLTFKKLNNGDLQADKINAFGKIGFGVNAYDQLDNAINQNGLYSLELSVNGEKFHEFKASVLAFSEDKYINLLVDYERLDKMGQRIQKCFIEPSNKLNMYAASVNNGYLSIEDKKSYNVEIIAKDFSGNTQKLTVPIVGKNDTILVRKTETVTPYKINYTQFNQFSKNGVTVAFPKNTFYSDLWLDFDVVDSVVKVHSPNVPIHYNYTITFDVSKYSEEEKKQMYIASINKKGNKSYESTVKKDSIFYASTKKLGKFTLLSDKDAPNIQLHNFKKDQWITNHETLKVKIFDYKSGINSYRAEINGQWILMEYDVTTGVLTYDFKDLVFTDSKHELKVTVTDNVGNTNTLNATFFRKI
;
A
#
# COMPACT_ATOMS: atom_id res chain seq x y z
N MET A 1 63.42 16.25 -66.45
CA MET A 1 63.34 14.85 -65.98
C MET A 1 63.07 14.89 -64.47
N LYS A 2 61.80 14.74 -64.08
CA LYS A 2 61.20 13.54 -63.45
C LYS A 2 61.56 13.37 -61.96
N LYS A 3 60.53 13.63 -61.12
CA LYS A 3 60.14 12.89 -59.89
C LYS A 3 61.05 13.08 -58.65
N LEU A 4 60.56 13.13 -57.40
CA LEU A 4 59.24 13.00 -56.80
C LEU A 4 59.33 13.63 -55.39
N ILE A 5 58.36 14.45 -54.99
CA ILE A 5 58.19 14.92 -53.61
C ILE A 5 57.45 13.81 -52.84
N ALA A 6 58.01 13.34 -51.72
CA ALA A 6 57.34 12.44 -50.79
C ALA A 6 56.94 13.23 -49.54
N ILE A 7 55.64 13.52 -49.43
CA ILE A 7 54.99 14.06 -48.22
C ILE A 7 54.56 12.87 -47.37
N PHE A 8 55.03 12.81 -46.12
CA PHE A 8 54.53 11.88 -45.11
C PHE A 8 53.20 12.42 -44.57
N ILE A 9 52.08 11.79 -44.94
CA ILE A 9 50.77 12.01 -44.32
C ILE A 9 50.59 10.94 -43.25
N LEU A 10 50.57 11.36 -41.99
CA LEU A 10 50.23 10.52 -40.85
C LEU A 10 48.70 10.43 -40.78
N CYS A 11 48.10 9.36 -41.32
CA CYS A 11 46.68 9.07 -41.16
C CYS A 11 46.45 8.33 -39.83
N SER A 12 46.00 9.06 -38.81
CA SER A 12 45.40 8.50 -37.60
C SER A 12 43.94 8.11 -37.91
N ASN A 13 43.69 6.81 -38.10
CA ASN A 13 42.34 6.26 -38.14
C ASN A 13 41.78 6.18 -36.71
N ILE A 14 40.99 7.18 -36.30
CA ILE A 14 40.11 7.06 -35.13
C ILE A 14 38.82 6.37 -35.61
N LEU A 15 38.75 5.06 -35.37
CA LEU A 15 37.50 4.30 -35.48
C LEU A 15 36.58 4.72 -34.31
N ALA A 16 35.66 5.64 -34.60
CA ALA A 16 34.57 5.96 -33.69
C ALA A 16 33.58 4.77 -33.68
N TYR A 17 33.68 3.93 -32.64
CA TYR A 17 32.62 2.98 -32.31
C TYR A 17 31.43 3.77 -31.74
N GLY A 18 30.49 4.13 -32.60
CA GLY A 18 29.17 4.57 -32.18
C GLY A 18 28.44 3.39 -31.56
N GLN A 19 28.38 3.33 -30.23
CA GLN A 19 27.41 2.47 -29.54
C GLN A 19 26.03 3.08 -29.76
N ALA A 20 25.29 2.54 -30.73
CA ALA A 20 23.86 2.77 -30.82
C ALA A 20 23.20 2.11 -29.61
N THR A 21 22.78 2.92 -28.64
CA THR A 21 21.88 2.48 -27.58
C THR A 21 20.52 2.19 -28.20
N VAL A 22 20.27 0.91 -28.50
CA VAL A 22 18.92 0.43 -28.82
C VAL A 22 18.13 0.48 -27.51
N THR A 23 17.36 1.56 -27.30
CA THR A 23 16.27 1.56 -26.33
C THR A 23 15.19 0.63 -26.87
N MET A 24 15.18 -0.62 -26.43
CA MET A 24 14.02 -1.49 -26.63
C MET A 24 12.82 -0.86 -25.92
N GLN A 25 11.95 -0.21 -26.68
CA GLN A 25 10.65 0.20 -26.19
C GLN A 25 9.85 -1.09 -26.00
N ASN A 26 9.72 -1.54 -24.75
CA ASN A 26 8.87 -2.69 -24.42
C ASN A 26 7.48 -2.43 -25.00
N THR A 27 7.16 -3.14 -26.06
CA THR A 27 5.87 -3.02 -26.72
C THR A 27 4.97 -4.05 -26.07
N TYR A 28 4.09 -3.60 -25.18
CA TYR A 28 3.16 -4.47 -24.48
C TYR A 28 2.06 -4.99 -25.44
N PRO A 29 1.64 -6.26 -25.35
CA PRO A 29 0.63 -6.81 -26.23
C PRO A 29 -0.76 -6.25 -25.88
N THR A 30 -1.33 -5.44 -26.77
CA THR A 30 -2.61 -4.73 -26.55
C THR A 30 -3.87 -5.55 -26.85
N ASN A 31 -3.73 -6.67 -27.56
CA ASN A 31 -4.87 -7.52 -27.97
C ASN A 31 -4.84 -8.93 -27.35
N TYR A 32 -3.88 -9.20 -26.46
CA TYR A 32 -3.72 -10.52 -25.84
C TYR A 32 -4.71 -10.73 -24.68
N PHE A 33 -4.81 -9.76 -23.78
CA PHE A 33 -5.68 -9.81 -22.61
C PHE A 33 -7.10 -9.32 -22.93
N GLY A 34 -8.11 -10.11 -22.59
CA GLY A 34 -9.52 -9.74 -22.63
C GLY A 34 -9.99 -9.13 -21.32
N SER A 35 -11.18 -8.53 -21.35
CA SER A 35 -11.83 -7.96 -20.18
C SER A 35 -12.02 -9.02 -19.08
N PRO A 36 -11.67 -8.71 -17.81
CA PRO A 36 -11.84 -9.66 -16.71
C PRO A 36 -13.29 -9.74 -16.19
N LEU A 37 -14.19 -8.90 -16.70
CA LEU A 37 -15.63 -8.90 -16.41
C LEU A 37 -16.43 -8.69 -17.69
N ASP A 38 -17.62 -9.28 -17.78
CA ASP A 38 -18.57 -9.09 -18.89
C ASP A 38 -19.55 -7.93 -18.63
N ILE A 39 -19.00 -6.79 -18.22
CA ILE A 39 -19.74 -5.53 -18.01
C ILE A 39 -18.88 -4.35 -18.50
N PRO A 40 -19.48 -3.18 -18.77
CA PRO A 40 -18.71 -1.96 -18.97
C PRO A 40 -17.80 -1.69 -17.77
N LEU A 41 -16.51 -1.48 -18.05
CA LEU A 41 -15.51 -1.27 -17.02
C LEU A 41 -15.58 0.17 -16.50
N ILE A 42 -15.90 0.33 -15.21
CA ILE A 42 -15.85 1.60 -14.49
C ILE A 42 -14.92 1.40 -13.30
N LEU A 43 -13.92 2.26 -13.15
CA LEU A 43 -12.91 2.08 -12.10
C LEU A 43 -13.26 2.87 -10.84
N SER A 44 -12.86 2.31 -9.70
CA SER A 44 -12.76 3.00 -8.41
C SER A 44 -11.32 3.32 -8.00
N GLY A 45 -10.33 2.75 -8.71
CA GLY A 45 -8.90 2.93 -8.44
C GLY A 45 -8.06 2.60 -9.68
N THR A 46 -7.00 3.38 -9.93
CA THR A 46 -6.08 3.21 -11.07
C THR A 46 -4.69 2.80 -10.62
N PHE A 47 -3.88 2.28 -11.55
CA PHE A 47 -2.51 1.89 -11.26
C PHE A 47 -1.66 3.10 -10.83
N GLY A 48 -0.81 2.92 -9.82
CA GLY A 48 0.08 3.95 -9.31
C GLY A 48 -0.61 5.01 -8.45
N GLU A 49 -1.88 4.84 -8.12
CA GLU A 49 -2.58 5.70 -7.17
C GLU A 49 -1.89 5.70 -5.81
N LEU A 50 -1.76 6.89 -5.22
CA LEU A 50 -1.02 7.09 -3.97
C LEU A 50 -1.87 6.66 -2.76
N ARG A 51 -1.61 5.46 -2.22
CA ARG A 51 -2.30 4.93 -1.03
C ARG A 51 -1.47 5.15 0.25
N PRO A 52 -2.03 4.95 1.45
CA PRO A 52 -1.24 5.00 2.67
C PRO A 52 -0.11 3.95 2.67
N ASN A 53 1.14 4.42 2.61
CA ASN A 53 2.36 3.61 2.67
C ASN A 53 2.58 2.58 1.53
N HIS A 54 1.89 2.68 0.40
CA HIS A 54 2.11 1.87 -0.81
C HIS A 54 1.44 2.51 -2.05
N PHE A 55 1.77 2.04 -3.25
CA PHE A 55 1.03 2.38 -4.46
C PHE A 55 -0.06 1.35 -4.75
N HIS A 56 -1.13 1.77 -5.40
CA HIS A 56 -2.11 0.84 -5.93
C HIS A 56 -1.53 0.08 -7.13
N ALA A 57 -1.52 -1.25 -7.06
CA ALA A 57 -0.71 -2.09 -7.94
C ALA A 57 -1.44 -2.60 -9.19
N GLY A 58 -2.71 -2.20 -9.37
CA GLY A 58 -3.58 -2.66 -10.44
C GLY A 58 -4.72 -1.70 -10.74
N LEU A 59 -5.84 -2.23 -11.21
CA LEU A 59 -7.11 -1.52 -11.40
C LEU A 59 -8.15 -2.08 -10.42
N ASP A 60 -8.89 -1.19 -9.76
CA ASP A 60 -10.06 -1.57 -8.97
C ASP A 60 -11.30 -1.34 -9.84
N ILE A 61 -11.91 -2.41 -10.35
CA ILE A 61 -13.05 -2.36 -11.25
C ILE A 61 -14.34 -2.51 -10.44
N LYS A 62 -15.24 -1.53 -10.53
CA LYS A 62 -16.53 -1.55 -9.83
C LYS A 62 -17.41 -2.68 -10.34
N THR A 63 -18.08 -3.37 -9.42
CA THR A 63 -18.98 -4.49 -9.72
C THR A 63 -20.44 -4.10 -9.54
N GLN A 64 -20.83 -2.89 -10.00
CA GLN A 64 -22.20 -2.38 -9.93
C GLN A 64 -22.79 -2.43 -8.50
N GLN A 65 -21.96 -2.15 -7.48
CA GLN A 65 -22.32 -2.18 -6.06
C GLN A 65 -22.79 -3.55 -5.53
N ARG A 66 -22.43 -4.66 -6.20
CA ARG A 66 -22.79 -6.01 -5.75
C ARG A 66 -21.62 -6.99 -5.87
N GLU A 67 -21.69 -8.07 -5.10
CA GLU A 67 -20.84 -9.24 -5.27
C GLU A 67 -21.48 -10.22 -6.28
N GLY A 68 -20.75 -11.27 -6.64
CA GLY A 68 -21.30 -12.38 -7.41
C GLY A 68 -21.26 -12.20 -8.94
N LEU A 69 -20.53 -11.22 -9.49
CA LEU A 69 -20.35 -11.14 -10.94
C LEU A 69 -19.32 -12.17 -11.40
N ASN A 70 -19.56 -12.78 -12.56
CA ASN A 70 -18.60 -13.69 -13.17
C ASN A 70 -17.29 -12.97 -13.49
N VAL A 71 -16.20 -13.49 -12.93
CA VAL A 71 -14.83 -13.06 -13.24
C VAL A 71 -14.28 -14.00 -14.29
N LEU A 72 -13.79 -13.42 -15.38
CA LEU A 72 -13.32 -14.14 -16.55
C LEU A 72 -11.79 -14.13 -16.62
N ALA A 73 -11.21 -15.24 -17.07
CA ALA A 73 -9.79 -15.28 -17.39
C ALA A 73 -9.48 -14.39 -18.59
N SER A 74 -8.52 -13.48 -18.43
CA SER A 74 -8.17 -12.50 -19.47
C SER A 74 -7.40 -13.13 -20.63
N ALA A 75 -6.73 -14.27 -20.42
CA ALA A 75 -6.03 -15.01 -21.47
C ALA A 75 -5.87 -16.49 -21.10
N ASP A 76 -5.50 -17.30 -22.09
CA ASP A 76 -5.12 -18.71 -21.90
C ASP A 76 -3.91 -18.82 -20.96
N GLY A 77 -3.89 -19.84 -20.11
CA GLY A 77 -2.81 -20.07 -19.16
C GLY A 77 -3.12 -21.19 -18.19
N TYR A 78 -2.58 -21.07 -16.98
CA TYR A 78 -2.90 -21.96 -15.86
C TYR A 78 -2.85 -21.20 -14.54
N ILE A 79 -3.56 -21.69 -13.53
CA ILE A 79 -3.51 -21.10 -12.20
C ILE A 79 -2.18 -21.48 -11.55
N SER A 80 -1.27 -20.50 -11.43
CA SER A 80 0.06 -20.71 -10.85
C SER A 80 0.11 -20.46 -9.35
N ARG A 81 -0.86 -19.69 -8.82
CA ARG A 81 -0.99 -19.43 -7.39
C ARG A 81 -2.44 -19.15 -7.01
N ILE A 82 -2.85 -19.72 -5.88
CA ILE A 82 -4.09 -19.39 -5.18
C ILE A 82 -3.70 -18.87 -3.80
N ARG A 83 -4.27 -17.76 -3.38
CA ARG A 83 -4.08 -17.22 -2.01
C ARG A 83 -5.43 -16.92 -1.39
N ILE A 84 -5.65 -17.43 -0.18
CA ILE A 84 -6.78 -17.07 0.68
C ILE A 84 -6.18 -16.53 1.98
N ALA A 85 -6.54 -15.31 2.33
CA ALA A 85 -6.15 -14.66 3.58
C ALA A 85 -7.28 -13.77 4.09
N HIS A 86 -7.28 -13.44 5.39
CA HIS A 86 -8.27 -12.51 5.95
C HIS A 86 -8.06 -11.07 5.46
N TRP A 87 -6.82 -10.73 5.10
CA TRP A 87 -6.38 -9.37 4.77
C TRP A 87 -5.68 -9.30 3.41
N GLY A 88 -5.50 -8.09 2.89
CA GLY A 88 -4.82 -7.86 1.61
C GLY A 88 -5.76 -8.19 0.45
N TYR A 89 -5.34 -9.05 -0.47
CA TYR A 89 -6.18 -9.44 -1.61
C TYR A 89 -7.36 -10.36 -1.25
N GLY A 90 -7.46 -10.84 -0.01
CA GLY A 90 -8.52 -11.78 0.36
C GLY A 90 -8.35 -13.13 -0.35
N LYS A 91 -9.39 -13.55 -1.09
CA LYS A 91 -9.31 -14.66 -2.04
C LYS A 91 -8.78 -14.14 -3.38
N ALA A 92 -7.65 -14.68 -3.82
CA ALA A 92 -6.98 -14.24 -5.03
C ALA A 92 -6.49 -15.40 -5.91
N LEU A 93 -6.60 -15.20 -7.23
CA LEU A 93 -6.09 -16.10 -8.26
C LEU A 93 -4.98 -15.43 -9.07
N TYR A 94 -3.95 -16.19 -9.39
CA TYR A 94 -2.85 -15.79 -10.25
C TYR A 94 -2.82 -16.76 -11.44
N ILE A 95 -2.93 -16.24 -12.66
CA ILE A 95 -2.90 -17.03 -13.89
C ILE A 95 -1.62 -16.68 -14.64
N THR A 96 -0.73 -17.64 -14.82
CA THR A 96 0.49 -17.46 -15.63
C THR A 96 0.21 -17.80 -17.07
N HIS A 97 0.65 -16.92 -17.96
CA HIS A 97 0.42 -16.98 -19.40
C HIS A 97 1.70 -17.33 -20.15
N SER A 98 1.55 -17.92 -21.33
CA SER A 98 2.70 -18.36 -22.15
C SER A 98 3.55 -17.21 -22.68
N ASN A 99 3.05 -15.96 -22.61
CA ASN A 99 3.76 -14.76 -23.07
C ASN A 99 4.63 -14.10 -22.00
N GLY A 100 4.81 -14.73 -20.83
CA GLY A 100 5.70 -14.23 -19.77
C GLY A 100 5.05 -13.24 -18.80
N TYR A 101 3.72 -13.11 -18.83
CA TYR A 101 2.96 -12.30 -17.88
C TYR A 101 2.03 -13.14 -17.01
N THR A 102 1.68 -12.61 -15.85
CA THR A 102 0.72 -13.18 -14.91
C THR A 102 -0.41 -12.19 -14.67
N THR A 103 -1.66 -12.62 -14.82
CA THR A 103 -2.83 -11.83 -14.39
C THR A 103 -3.21 -12.19 -12.97
N VAL A 104 -3.63 -11.20 -12.19
CA VAL A 104 -4.04 -11.38 -10.79
C VAL A 104 -5.46 -10.86 -10.60
N TYR A 105 -6.28 -11.64 -9.90
CA TYR A 105 -7.68 -11.35 -9.61
C TYR A 105 -7.86 -11.40 -8.10
N GLY A 106 -8.08 -10.25 -7.46
CA GLY A 106 -8.22 -10.11 -6.01
C GLY A 106 -9.64 -9.81 -5.55
N HIS A 107 -9.85 -9.89 -4.24
CA HIS A 107 -11.11 -9.63 -3.53
C HIS A 107 -12.26 -10.53 -3.96
N LEU A 108 -11.97 -11.74 -4.43
CA LEU A 108 -12.96 -12.67 -4.95
C LEU A 108 -13.89 -13.18 -3.83
N GLN A 109 -15.16 -13.44 -4.16
CA GLN A 109 -16.13 -14.01 -3.22
C GLN A 109 -15.94 -15.53 -3.11
N LYS A 110 -15.87 -16.20 -4.27
CA LYS A 110 -15.79 -17.65 -4.43
C LYS A 110 -15.07 -17.98 -5.73
N PHE A 111 -14.34 -19.09 -5.79
CA PHE A 111 -13.77 -19.56 -7.04
C PHE A 111 -14.79 -20.40 -7.83
N SER A 112 -14.50 -20.70 -9.10
CA SER A 112 -15.29 -21.68 -9.86
C SER A 112 -15.21 -23.06 -9.20
N ASP A 113 -16.23 -23.91 -9.38
CA ASP A 113 -16.36 -25.17 -8.64
C ASP A 113 -15.12 -26.07 -8.74
N ARG A 114 -14.45 -26.09 -9.90
CA ARG A 114 -13.20 -26.85 -10.12
C ARG A 114 -12.06 -26.35 -9.23
N ILE A 115 -11.89 -25.04 -9.13
CA ILE A 115 -10.82 -24.40 -8.35
C ILE A 115 -11.14 -24.46 -6.86
N GLU A 116 -12.41 -24.25 -6.51
CA GLU A 116 -12.93 -24.33 -5.15
C GLU A 116 -12.74 -25.75 -4.57
N ALA A 117 -13.06 -26.80 -5.33
CA ALA A 117 -12.81 -28.18 -4.91
C ALA A 117 -11.31 -28.46 -4.68
N TYR A 118 -10.44 -27.93 -5.54
CA TYR A 118 -9.00 -28.08 -5.42
C TYR A 118 -8.45 -27.44 -4.13
N ILE A 119 -8.87 -26.21 -3.82
CA ILE A 119 -8.35 -25.49 -2.65
C ILE A 119 -8.96 -25.99 -1.34
N ARG A 120 -10.24 -26.34 -1.33
CA ARG A 120 -10.93 -26.89 -0.15
C ARG A 120 -10.28 -28.17 0.34
N LYS A 121 -9.91 -29.09 -0.58
CA LYS A 121 -9.19 -30.32 -0.23
C LYS A 121 -7.91 -30.02 0.57
N GLN A 122 -7.21 -28.94 0.24
CA GLN A 122 -5.99 -28.56 0.94
C GLN A 122 -6.27 -27.84 2.26
N GLN A 123 -7.30 -26.99 2.33
CA GLN A 123 -7.72 -26.34 3.57
C GLN A 123 -8.11 -27.37 4.63
N TYR A 124 -8.90 -28.39 4.26
CA TYR A 124 -9.25 -29.49 5.17
C TYR A 124 -8.05 -30.38 5.52
N LYS A 125 -7.15 -30.65 4.57
CA LYS A 125 -5.91 -31.37 4.86
C LYS A 125 -5.02 -30.64 5.89
N ASN A 126 -5.00 -29.31 5.83
CA ASN A 126 -4.15 -28.48 6.67
C ASN A 126 -4.88 -27.93 7.91
N GLU A 127 -6.19 -28.18 8.03
CA GLU A 127 -7.10 -27.59 9.02
C GLU A 127 -6.93 -26.06 9.15
N SER A 128 -6.84 -25.36 8.00
CA SER A 128 -6.57 -23.92 7.95
C SER A 128 -7.45 -23.21 6.94
N PHE A 129 -8.02 -22.06 7.35
CA PHE A 129 -8.69 -21.15 6.44
C PHE A 129 -7.69 -20.45 5.51
N GLU A 130 -6.64 -19.84 6.09
CA GLU A 130 -5.61 -19.20 5.28
C GLU A 130 -4.78 -20.26 4.58
N ILE A 131 -4.58 -20.07 3.28
CA ILE A 131 -3.83 -21.01 2.48
C ILE A 131 -3.19 -20.32 1.28
N GLN A 132 -2.02 -20.83 0.90
CA GLN A 132 -1.34 -20.48 -0.32
C GLN A 132 -0.94 -21.75 -1.05
N ALA A 133 -1.48 -21.95 -2.25
CA ALA A 133 -1.24 -23.12 -3.07
C ALA A 133 -0.61 -22.72 -4.40
N TYR A 134 0.19 -23.61 -4.98
CA TYR A 134 0.88 -23.43 -6.26
C TYR A 134 0.59 -24.62 -7.18
N PRO A 135 -0.58 -24.65 -7.85
CA PRO A 135 -0.91 -25.71 -8.79
C PRO A 135 0.10 -25.73 -9.94
N SER A 136 0.40 -26.93 -10.43
CA SER A 136 1.12 -27.13 -11.68
C SER A 136 0.23 -26.81 -12.90
N ALA A 137 0.87 -26.58 -14.04
CA ALA A 137 0.17 -26.21 -15.28
C ALA A 137 -0.86 -27.26 -15.77
N SER A 138 -0.67 -28.53 -15.41
CA SER A 138 -1.59 -29.61 -15.75
C SER A 138 -2.76 -29.77 -14.78
N GLU A 139 -2.66 -29.27 -13.55
CA GLU A 139 -3.73 -29.41 -12.55
C GLU A 139 -4.90 -28.46 -12.81
N LEU A 140 -4.60 -27.20 -13.12
CA LEU A 140 -5.61 -26.15 -13.32
C LEU A 140 -5.32 -25.30 -14.58
N PRO A 141 -5.41 -25.89 -15.79
CA PRO A 141 -5.34 -25.13 -17.05
C PRO A 141 -6.59 -24.25 -17.22
N ILE A 142 -6.42 -23.05 -17.78
CA ILE A 142 -7.46 -22.04 -17.96
C ILE A 142 -7.51 -21.55 -19.40
N LYS A 143 -8.73 -21.35 -19.92
CA LYS A 143 -8.97 -20.72 -21.22
C LYS A 143 -9.42 -19.27 -21.10
N LYS A 144 -9.02 -18.43 -22.06
CA LYS A 144 -9.50 -17.04 -22.17
C LYS A 144 -11.03 -17.02 -22.18
N GLY A 145 -11.63 -16.19 -21.33
CA GLY A 145 -13.08 -16.07 -21.17
C GLY A 145 -13.71 -17.14 -20.26
N GLU A 146 -12.95 -18.11 -19.73
CA GLU A 146 -13.46 -19.06 -18.75
C GLU A 146 -13.85 -18.34 -17.45
N ILE A 147 -14.99 -18.71 -16.84
CA ILE A 147 -15.39 -18.23 -15.52
C ILE A 147 -14.49 -18.89 -14.48
N ILE A 148 -13.65 -18.08 -13.83
CA ILE A 148 -12.67 -18.54 -12.84
C ILE A 148 -13.12 -18.27 -11.41
N ALA A 149 -14.01 -17.29 -11.21
CA ALA A 149 -14.45 -16.88 -9.89
C ALA A 149 -15.71 -16.00 -9.96
N LEU A 150 -16.21 -15.65 -8.78
CA LEU A 150 -17.20 -14.60 -8.56
C LEU A 150 -16.53 -13.41 -7.87
N SER A 151 -16.85 -12.19 -8.33
CA SER A 151 -16.37 -10.95 -7.73
C SER A 151 -16.88 -10.78 -6.29
N GLY A 152 -16.11 -10.17 -5.40
CA GLY A 152 -16.49 -10.05 -3.99
C GLY A 152 -15.96 -8.79 -3.32
N SER A 153 -15.78 -8.90 -2.00
CA SER A 153 -15.18 -7.89 -1.13
C SER A 153 -14.20 -8.48 -0.11
N THR A 154 -13.68 -9.70 -0.35
CA THR A 154 -12.78 -10.36 0.62
C THR A 154 -11.46 -9.62 0.76
N GLY A 155 -10.81 -9.72 1.93
CA GLY A 155 -9.47 -9.14 2.16
C GLY A 155 -9.43 -7.76 2.81
N GLY A 156 -10.58 -7.17 3.18
CA GLY A 156 -10.60 -5.95 3.99
C GLY A 156 -11.91 -5.15 3.92
N PHE A 157 -11.84 -3.91 4.39
CA PHE A 157 -12.99 -3.00 4.58
C PHE A 157 -13.32 -2.19 3.32
N MET A 158 -13.36 -2.82 2.13
CA MET A 158 -13.69 -2.14 0.87
C MET A 158 -15.00 -2.67 0.29
N GLY A 159 -15.78 -1.81 -0.35
CA GLY A 159 -17.02 -2.23 -1.02
C GLY A 159 -16.75 -3.19 -2.19
N PRO A 160 -17.77 -3.88 -2.73
CA PRO A 160 -17.60 -4.85 -3.81
C PRO A 160 -16.90 -4.26 -5.05
N HIS A 161 -15.81 -4.91 -5.47
CA HIS A 161 -15.04 -4.59 -6.68
C HIS A 161 -14.17 -5.80 -7.07
N LEU A 162 -13.64 -5.79 -8.30
CA LEU A 162 -12.58 -6.69 -8.72
C LEU A 162 -11.26 -5.93 -8.76
N HIS A 163 -10.26 -6.39 -7.99
CA HIS A 163 -8.90 -5.92 -8.17
C HIS A 163 -8.21 -6.74 -9.26
N PHE A 164 -7.67 -6.06 -10.27
CA PHE A 164 -7.06 -6.70 -11.44
C PHE A 164 -5.65 -6.17 -11.70
N GLU A 165 -4.69 -7.07 -11.86
CA GLU A 165 -3.30 -6.71 -12.18
C GLU A 165 -2.76 -7.50 -13.37
N ILE A 166 -1.74 -6.94 -13.99
CA ILE A 166 -0.84 -7.64 -14.91
C ILE A 166 0.58 -7.51 -14.36
N ARG A 167 1.27 -8.63 -14.22
CA ARG A 167 2.64 -8.72 -13.69
C ARG A 167 3.57 -9.32 -14.71
N ASP A 168 4.83 -8.91 -14.67
CA ASP A 168 5.91 -9.69 -15.26
C ASP A 168 6.09 -10.99 -14.46
N SER A 169 5.98 -12.15 -15.11
CA SER A 169 6.00 -13.45 -14.41
C SER A 169 7.36 -13.77 -13.77
N SER A 170 8.45 -13.17 -14.27
CA SER A 170 9.80 -13.46 -13.78
C SER A 170 10.19 -12.61 -12.57
N THR A 171 9.73 -11.36 -12.54
CA THR A 171 10.11 -10.37 -11.53
C THR A 171 9.00 -10.04 -10.54
N GLU A 172 7.75 -10.45 -10.81
CA GLU A 172 6.54 -10.09 -10.05
C GLU A 172 6.26 -8.57 -10.02
N LYS A 173 6.97 -7.77 -10.82
CA LYS A 173 6.70 -6.34 -10.96
C LYS A 173 5.33 -6.16 -11.59
N THR A 174 4.50 -5.33 -10.98
CA THR A 174 3.20 -4.99 -11.53
C THR A 174 3.38 -3.92 -12.60
N ILE A 175 2.57 -4.02 -13.65
CA ILE A 175 2.64 -3.16 -14.82
C ILE A 175 1.26 -2.56 -15.01
N ASN A 176 1.20 -1.27 -15.34
CA ASN A 176 -0.05 -0.56 -15.55
C ASN A 176 -0.92 -1.30 -16.61
N PRO A 177 -2.09 -1.85 -16.22
CA PRO A 177 -2.88 -2.67 -17.14
C PRO A 177 -3.40 -1.91 -18.37
N PHE A 178 -3.47 -0.57 -18.34
CA PHE A 178 -3.80 0.23 -19.51
C PHE A 178 -2.77 0.09 -20.65
N LEU A 179 -1.52 -0.23 -20.34
CA LEU A 179 -0.47 -0.50 -21.34
C LEU A 179 -0.77 -1.76 -22.18
N PHE A 180 -1.66 -2.63 -21.72
CA PHE A 180 -2.06 -3.87 -22.38
C PHE A 180 -3.38 -3.76 -23.14
N GLY A 181 -3.83 -2.54 -23.46
CA GLY A 181 -5.01 -2.31 -24.29
C GLY A 181 -6.35 -2.36 -23.55
N ILE A 182 -6.35 -2.36 -22.21
CA ILE A 182 -7.58 -2.16 -21.43
C ILE A 182 -8.02 -0.72 -21.62
N GLN A 183 -9.20 -0.54 -22.22
CA GLN A 183 -9.76 0.78 -22.53
C GLN A 183 -10.84 1.17 -21.51
N ILE A 184 -10.70 2.37 -20.96
CA ILE A 184 -11.69 3.03 -20.10
C ILE A 184 -11.94 4.42 -20.69
N ASN A 185 -13.20 4.85 -20.73
CA ASN A 185 -13.53 6.19 -21.21
C ASN A 185 -13.03 7.23 -20.21
N ASP A 186 -12.28 8.20 -20.72
CA ASP A 186 -11.79 9.32 -19.93
C ASP A 186 -11.51 10.54 -20.81
N SER A 187 -12.39 11.52 -20.70
CA SER A 187 -12.33 12.80 -21.42
C SER A 187 -11.92 13.98 -20.53
N LYS A 188 -11.68 13.73 -19.24
CA LYS A 188 -11.52 14.77 -18.23
C LYS A 188 -10.05 15.10 -18.06
N ARG A 189 -9.75 16.40 -17.89
CA ARG A 189 -8.41 16.82 -17.48
C ARG A 189 -8.18 16.43 -16.01
N PRO A 190 -6.97 16.01 -15.63
CA PRO A 190 -6.59 15.90 -14.24
C PRO A 190 -6.82 17.20 -13.47
N THR A 191 -7.03 17.10 -12.16
CA THR A 191 -7.23 18.26 -11.29
C THR A 191 -5.99 18.52 -10.46
N ILE A 192 -5.58 19.79 -10.34
CA ILE A 192 -4.57 20.25 -9.37
C ILE A 192 -5.26 21.20 -8.40
N ASN A 193 -5.27 20.83 -7.11
CA ASN A 193 -5.99 21.55 -6.06
C ASN A 193 -5.08 22.39 -5.15
N THR A 194 -3.79 22.05 -5.08
CA THR A 194 -2.86 22.71 -4.15
C THR A 194 -1.48 22.73 -4.78
N LEU A 195 -0.78 23.86 -4.62
CA LEU A 195 0.62 24.05 -4.98
C LEU A 195 1.40 24.40 -3.72
N VAL A 196 2.54 23.74 -3.52
CA VAL A 196 3.46 24.03 -2.42
C VAL A 196 4.85 24.25 -2.99
N GLY A 197 5.47 25.36 -2.60
CA GLY A 197 6.89 25.63 -2.80
C GLY A 197 7.70 25.21 -1.58
N TYR A 198 8.87 24.64 -1.82
CA TYR A 198 9.79 24.15 -0.79
C TYR A 198 11.13 24.88 -0.89
N SER A 199 11.54 25.53 0.19
CA SER A 199 12.90 26.04 0.38
C SER A 199 13.75 24.91 0.98
N LEU A 200 14.82 24.47 0.30
CA LEU A 200 15.49 23.19 0.53
C LEU A 200 16.95 23.31 1.01
N SER A 201 17.42 24.52 1.25
CA SER A 201 18.70 24.83 1.90
C SER A 201 18.56 26.02 2.86
N ASP A 202 19.50 26.17 3.80
CA ASP A 202 19.44 27.19 4.87
C ASP A 202 19.46 28.64 4.35
N ASP A 203 19.95 28.83 3.12
CA ASP A 203 20.04 30.10 2.38
C ASP A 203 18.92 30.27 1.35
N SER A 204 18.11 29.23 1.10
CA SER A 204 17.02 29.30 0.11
C SER A 204 15.77 29.98 0.66
N GLN A 205 14.97 30.54 -0.23
CA GLN A 205 13.69 31.14 0.15
C GLN A 205 12.70 31.18 -1.00
N ILE A 206 11.42 31.21 -0.62
CA ILE A 206 10.30 31.58 -1.48
C ILE A 206 9.53 32.64 -0.73
N ASN A 207 9.41 33.84 -1.32
CA ASN A 207 8.77 35.00 -0.71
C ASN A 207 9.27 35.30 0.72
N GLN A 208 10.59 35.28 0.93
CA GLN A 208 11.26 35.49 2.23
C GLN A 208 10.99 34.40 3.29
N VAL A 209 10.46 33.24 2.87
CA VAL A 209 10.11 32.11 3.75
C VAL A 209 11.00 30.90 3.45
N ASN A 210 11.58 30.31 4.49
CA ASN A 210 12.42 29.10 4.48
C ASN A 210 11.73 27.93 5.19
N ILE A 211 10.45 27.73 4.89
CA ILE A 211 9.62 26.57 5.24
C ILE A 211 8.69 26.27 4.05
N PRO A 212 8.05 25.09 3.97
CA PRO A 212 7.06 24.82 2.94
C PRO A 212 5.96 25.89 2.91
N LEU A 213 5.75 26.51 1.73
CA LEU A 213 4.81 27.60 1.52
C LEU A 213 3.75 27.18 0.51
N GLN A 214 2.48 27.20 0.91
CA GLN A 214 1.38 27.02 -0.03
C GLN A 214 1.24 28.27 -0.91
N LEU A 215 1.22 28.07 -2.22
CA LEU A 215 1.12 29.14 -3.21
C LEU A 215 -0.29 29.20 -3.79
N THR A 216 -0.75 30.41 -4.05
CA THR A 216 -2.04 30.70 -4.68
C THR A 216 -1.91 30.62 -6.20
N PHE A 217 -2.96 30.12 -6.86
CA PHE A 217 -3.08 30.11 -8.31
C PHE A 217 -4.53 30.28 -8.74
N LYS A 218 -4.72 30.72 -9.98
CA LYS A 218 -6.03 30.91 -10.61
C LYS A 218 -6.14 30.12 -11.91
N LYS A 219 -7.36 29.82 -12.31
CA LYS A 219 -7.66 29.22 -13.61
C LYS A 219 -7.73 30.31 -14.69
N LEU A 220 -7.11 30.06 -15.84
CA LEU A 220 -7.14 30.90 -17.02
C LEU A 220 -8.29 30.51 -17.95
N ASN A 221 -8.60 31.37 -18.92
CA ASN A 221 -9.71 31.16 -19.87
C ASN A 221 -9.54 29.88 -20.71
N ASN A 222 -8.29 29.48 -20.99
CA ASN A 222 -7.97 28.24 -21.72
C ASN A 222 -8.03 26.97 -20.84
N GLY A 223 -8.34 27.12 -19.55
CA GLY A 223 -8.40 26.04 -18.57
C GLY A 223 -7.10 25.74 -17.84
N ASP A 224 -5.97 26.31 -18.26
CA ASP A 224 -4.69 26.16 -17.55
C ASP A 224 -4.70 26.92 -16.23
N LEU A 225 -3.77 26.58 -15.35
CA LEU A 225 -3.61 27.24 -14.05
C LEU A 225 -2.37 28.14 -14.07
N GLN A 226 -2.46 29.28 -13.39
CA GLN A 226 -1.35 30.20 -13.22
C GLN A 226 -1.23 30.63 -11.76
N ALA A 227 -0.07 30.36 -11.17
CA ALA A 227 0.29 30.86 -9.86
C ALA A 227 0.62 32.35 -9.89
N ASP A 228 0.48 33.00 -8.74
CA ASP A 228 1.02 34.34 -8.57
C ASP A 228 2.55 34.32 -8.74
N LYS A 229 3.10 35.43 -9.26
CA LYS A 229 4.55 35.56 -9.40
C LYS A 229 5.21 35.54 -8.03
N ILE A 230 6.22 34.69 -7.88
CA ILE A 230 6.99 34.56 -6.64
C ILE A 230 8.40 35.13 -6.77
N ASN A 231 8.95 35.60 -5.66
CA ASN A 231 10.37 35.86 -5.51
C ASN A 231 11.02 34.65 -4.86
N ALA A 232 12.14 34.17 -5.38
CA ALA A 232 12.86 33.05 -4.78
C ALA A 232 14.37 33.18 -4.94
N PHE A 233 15.12 32.46 -4.11
CA PHE A 233 16.58 32.35 -4.22
C PHE A 233 17.04 31.00 -3.66
N GLY A 234 18.18 30.50 -4.15
CA GLY A 234 18.80 29.28 -3.67
C GLY A 234 18.10 28.01 -4.17
N LYS A 235 18.31 26.90 -3.44
CA LYS A 235 17.77 25.59 -3.80
C LYS A 235 16.29 25.47 -3.40
N ILE A 236 15.40 25.33 -4.38
CA ILE A 236 13.95 25.16 -4.16
C ILE A 236 13.39 23.93 -4.86
N GLY A 237 12.17 23.55 -4.50
CA GLY A 237 11.38 22.53 -5.18
C GLY A 237 9.89 22.83 -5.11
N PHE A 238 9.09 22.06 -5.84
CA PHE A 238 7.63 22.18 -5.85
C PHE A 238 6.96 20.84 -5.60
N GLY A 239 5.71 20.90 -5.16
CA GLY A 239 4.83 19.74 -5.06
C GLY A 239 3.37 20.15 -5.21
N VAL A 240 2.53 19.21 -5.62
CA VAL A 240 1.10 19.45 -5.84
C VAL A 240 0.21 18.39 -5.20
N ASN A 241 -0.99 18.79 -4.79
CA ASN A 241 -2.10 17.85 -4.64
C ASN A 241 -2.80 17.76 -5.99
N ALA A 242 -2.73 16.59 -6.62
CA ALA A 242 -3.33 16.36 -7.92
C ALA A 242 -3.88 14.95 -8.02
N TYR A 243 -4.94 14.78 -8.80
CA TYR A 243 -5.59 13.50 -9.05
C TYR A 243 -6.24 13.50 -10.43
N ASP A 244 -6.44 12.31 -10.95
CA ASP A 244 -7.24 12.06 -12.14
C ASP A 244 -8.69 11.70 -11.74
N GLN A 245 -9.64 11.87 -12.64
CA GLN A 245 -11.00 11.38 -12.45
C GLN A 245 -11.57 10.94 -13.80
N LEU A 246 -11.82 9.65 -13.93
CA LEU A 246 -12.34 9.04 -15.15
C LEU A 246 -13.80 9.45 -15.45
N ASP A 247 -14.26 9.16 -16.67
CA ASP A 247 -15.68 9.31 -17.01
C ASP A 247 -16.54 8.32 -16.20
N ASN A 248 -17.79 8.69 -15.93
CA ASN A 248 -18.79 7.83 -15.25
C ASN A 248 -18.42 7.38 -13.81
N ALA A 249 -17.33 7.89 -13.23
CA ALA A 249 -16.95 7.69 -11.84
C ALA A 249 -16.64 9.02 -11.14
N ILE A 250 -16.94 9.09 -9.85
CA ILE A 250 -16.60 10.24 -8.98
C ILE A 250 -15.30 10.03 -8.20
N ASN A 251 -14.72 8.82 -8.31
CA ASN A 251 -13.50 8.44 -7.61
C ASN A 251 -12.33 9.32 -8.02
N GLN A 252 -11.48 9.67 -7.06
CA GLN A 252 -10.21 10.31 -7.34
C GLN A 252 -9.19 9.21 -7.61
N ASN A 253 -8.61 9.24 -8.80
CA ASN A 253 -7.67 8.25 -9.31
C ASN A 253 -6.24 8.80 -9.34
N GLY A 254 -5.27 7.90 -9.41
CA GLY A 254 -3.86 8.26 -9.53
C GLY A 254 -3.57 8.87 -10.90
N LEU A 255 -2.67 9.85 -10.93
CA LEU A 255 -2.11 10.37 -12.17
C LEU A 255 -1.27 9.28 -12.86
N TYR A 256 -1.32 9.25 -14.20
CA TYR A 256 -0.37 8.46 -14.97
C TYR A 256 1.02 9.11 -14.97
N SER A 257 1.07 10.45 -15.05
CA SER A 257 2.32 11.20 -15.08
C SER A 257 2.20 12.54 -14.37
N LEU A 258 3.30 12.95 -13.72
CA LEU A 258 3.47 14.30 -13.18
C LEU A 258 4.83 14.83 -13.61
N GLU A 259 4.81 15.84 -14.48
CA GLU A 259 6.00 16.44 -15.09
C GLU A 259 6.24 17.83 -14.51
N LEU A 260 7.52 18.18 -14.34
CA LEU A 260 7.98 19.53 -14.07
C LEU A 260 8.95 19.95 -15.18
N SER A 261 8.67 21.07 -15.84
CA SER A 261 9.54 21.71 -16.81
C SER A 261 10.04 23.06 -16.30
N VAL A 262 11.21 23.48 -16.76
CA VAL A 262 11.79 24.79 -16.46
C VAL A 262 12.18 25.43 -17.78
N ASN A 263 11.65 26.62 -18.06
CA ASN A 263 11.88 27.36 -19.30
C ASN A 263 11.58 26.54 -20.58
N GLY A 264 10.61 25.63 -20.51
CA GLY A 264 10.18 24.78 -21.61
C GLY A 264 10.91 23.44 -21.72
N GLU A 265 11.96 23.21 -20.93
CA GLU A 265 12.68 21.93 -20.92
C GLU A 265 12.19 21.03 -19.79
N LYS A 266 11.94 19.74 -20.09
CA LYS A 266 11.55 18.74 -19.10
C LYS A 266 12.67 18.56 -18.07
N PHE A 267 12.36 18.79 -16.80
CA PHE A 267 13.31 18.78 -15.70
C PHE A 267 13.13 17.58 -14.77
N HIS A 268 11.89 17.17 -14.52
CA HIS A 268 11.55 16.00 -13.71
C HIS A 268 10.24 15.35 -14.19
N GLU A 269 10.13 14.03 -14.12
CA GLU A 269 8.90 13.31 -14.47
C GLU A 269 8.72 12.07 -13.60
N PHE A 270 7.64 12.03 -12.83
CA PHE A 270 7.09 10.80 -12.26
C PHE A 270 6.14 10.15 -13.27
N LYS A 271 6.22 8.83 -13.43
CA LYS A 271 5.41 8.06 -14.38
C LYS A 271 4.98 6.69 -13.82
N ALA A 272 3.67 6.47 -13.72
CA ALA A 272 3.05 5.25 -13.20
C ALA A 272 2.92 4.16 -14.28
N SER A 273 4.05 3.54 -14.64
CA SER A 273 4.09 2.45 -15.65
C SER A 273 4.39 1.08 -15.07
N VAL A 274 5.37 0.99 -14.16
CA VAL A 274 5.82 -0.26 -13.54
C VAL A 274 6.08 0.00 -12.06
N LEU A 275 5.74 -0.97 -11.21
CA LEU A 275 5.93 -0.90 -9.77
C LEU A 275 6.55 -2.21 -9.26
N ALA A 276 7.53 -2.08 -8.37
CA ALA A 276 8.04 -3.20 -7.58
C ALA A 276 7.57 -3.04 -6.14
N PHE A 277 6.96 -4.08 -5.56
CA PHE A 277 6.48 -4.05 -4.16
C PHE A 277 7.58 -3.75 -3.14
N SER A 278 8.84 -4.06 -3.45
CA SER A 278 10.00 -3.70 -2.62
C SER A 278 10.22 -2.19 -2.49
N GLU A 279 9.63 -1.40 -3.40
CA GLU A 279 9.81 0.05 -3.48
C GLU A 279 8.63 0.83 -2.87
N ASP A 280 7.50 0.17 -2.57
CA ASP A 280 6.25 0.79 -2.14
C ASP A 280 6.42 1.80 -1.00
N LYS A 281 7.30 1.51 -0.03
CA LYS A 281 7.51 2.37 1.14
C LYS A 281 8.15 3.70 0.82
N TYR A 282 8.85 3.82 -0.32
CA TYR A 282 9.43 5.09 -0.76
C TYR A 282 8.36 6.09 -1.23
N ILE A 283 7.09 5.70 -1.38
CA ILE A 283 5.97 6.65 -1.53
C ILE A 283 5.95 7.68 -0.39
N ASN A 284 6.38 7.30 0.81
CA ASN A 284 6.41 8.18 1.97
C ASN A 284 7.47 9.28 1.85
N LEU A 285 8.43 9.13 0.94
CA LEU A 285 9.37 10.18 0.58
C LEU A 285 8.92 10.98 -0.65
N LEU A 286 8.14 10.36 -1.54
CA LEU A 286 7.50 11.03 -2.69
C LEU A 286 6.47 12.06 -2.23
N VAL A 287 5.77 11.79 -1.13
CA VAL A 287 4.77 12.73 -0.58
C VAL A 287 5.36 13.62 0.52
N ASP A 288 4.76 14.79 0.71
CA ASP A 288 4.96 15.60 1.91
C ASP A 288 4.31 14.93 3.12
N TYR A 289 5.07 14.03 3.76
CA TYR A 289 4.59 13.17 4.84
C TYR A 289 4.21 13.97 6.09
N GLU A 290 4.96 15.02 6.42
CA GLU A 290 4.66 15.89 7.57
C GLU A 290 3.34 16.62 7.36
N ARG A 291 3.12 17.18 6.16
CA ARG A 291 1.86 17.85 5.82
C ARG A 291 0.69 16.87 5.76
N LEU A 292 0.91 15.65 5.26
CA LEU A 292 -0.11 14.61 5.26
C LEU A 292 -0.57 14.27 6.68
N ASP A 293 0.33 14.12 7.64
CA ASP A 293 -0.03 13.82 9.03
C ASP A 293 -0.72 15.00 9.74
N LYS A 294 -0.26 16.24 9.50
CA LYS A 294 -0.78 17.44 10.19
C LYS A 294 -2.07 17.97 9.59
N MET A 295 -2.22 17.90 8.27
CA MET A 295 -3.30 18.57 7.52
C MET A 295 -4.19 17.61 6.74
N GLY A 296 -3.86 16.32 6.67
CA GLY A 296 -4.58 15.35 5.84
C GLY A 296 -4.41 15.60 4.33
N GLN A 297 -3.47 16.46 3.93
CA GLN A 297 -3.24 16.85 2.55
C GLN A 297 -2.06 16.09 1.96
N ARG A 298 -2.31 15.26 0.94
CA ARG A 298 -1.28 14.54 0.21
C ARG A 298 -0.71 15.42 -0.90
N ILE A 299 0.50 15.93 -0.71
CA ILE A 299 1.25 16.65 -1.75
C ILE A 299 2.28 15.70 -2.35
N GLN A 300 2.19 15.44 -3.65
CA GLN A 300 3.23 14.74 -4.40
C GLN A 300 4.33 15.73 -4.78
N LYS A 301 5.55 15.46 -4.35
CA LYS A 301 6.72 16.28 -4.68
C LYS A 301 7.13 16.07 -6.13
N CYS A 302 7.55 17.14 -6.78
CA CYS A 302 8.15 17.14 -8.12
C CYS A 302 9.69 17.11 -8.04
N PHE A 303 10.23 16.52 -6.97
CA PHE A 303 11.64 16.34 -6.71
C PHE A 303 11.86 15.07 -5.88
N ILE A 304 13.08 14.54 -5.93
CA ILE A 304 13.45 13.24 -5.35
C ILE A 304 14.27 13.49 -4.09
N GLU A 305 13.73 13.08 -2.93
CA GLU A 305 14.47 13.05 -1.66
C GLU A 305 15.70 12.13 -1.76
N PRO A 306 16.84 12.45 -1.10
CA PRO A 306 18.09 11.71 -1.28
C PRO A 306 18.01 10.19 -1.04
N SER A 307 17.15 9.77 -0.09
CA SER A 307 16.97 8.35 0.27
C SER A 307 15.87 7.64 -0.54
N ASN A 308 15.22 8.33 -1.50
CA ASN A 308 14.13 7.76 -2.30
C ASN A 308 14.71 6.91 -3.45
N LYS A 309 14.17 5.69 -3.61
CA LYS A 309 14.65 4.70 -4.59
C LYS A 309 13.54 4.19 -5.52
N LEU A 310 12.48 4.97 -5.72
CA LEU A 310 11.42 4.60 -6.65
C LEU A 310 11.97 4.55 -8.09
N ASN A 311 11.61 3.51 -8.84
CA ASN A 311 11.90 3.39 -10.26
C ASN A 311 10.86 4.08 -11.16
N MET A 312 9.92 4.82 -10.56
CA MET A 312 8.84 5.52 -11.26
C MET A 312 9.26 6.91 -11.76
N TYR A 313 10.55 7.25 -11.79
CA TYR A 313 11.06 8.51 -12.32
C TYR A 313 11.59 8.32 -13.75
N ALA A 314 10.89 8.86 -14.74
CA ALA A 314 11.26 8.74 -16.15
C ALA A 314 12.34 9.75 -16.57
N ALA A 315 12.41 10.89 -15.89
CA ALA A 315 13.44 11.91 -16.08
C ALA A 315 13.70 12.63 -14.76
N SER A 316 14.96 13.04 -14.52
CA SER A 316 15.31 13.82 -13.33
C SER A 316 16.64 14.54 -13.50
N VAL A 317 16.60 15.84 -13.80
CA VAL A 317 17.75 16.74 -13.75
C VAL A 317 17.90 17.22 -12.31
N ASN A 318 19.09 17.07 -11.72
CA ASN A 318 19.39 17.49 -10.35
C ASN A 318 18.33 17.03 -9.32
N ASN A 319 17.80 15.81 -9.47
CA ASN A 319 16.73 15.27 -8.63
C ASN A 319 15.45 16.13 -8.57
N GLY A 320 15.18 16.96 -9.58
CA GLY A 320 14.04 17.89 -9.60
C GLY A 320 14.23 19.14 -8.73
N TYR A 321 15.43 19.36 -8.17
CA TYR A 321 15.76 20.57 -7.42
C TYR A 321 16.14 21.72 -8.36
N LEU A 322 15.52 22.88 -8.16
CA LEU A 322 15.80 24.09 -8.91
C LEU A 322 16.81 24.96 -8.14
N SER A 323 17.78 25.52 -8.85
CA SER A 323 18.72 26.51 -8.31
C SER A 323 18.35 27.89 -8.84
N ILE A 324 17.77 28.73 -8.00
CA ILE A 324 17.31 30.07 -8.39
C ILE A 324 18.39 31.10 -8.08
N GLU A 325 18.99 31.64 -9.13
CA GLU A 325 19.98 32.71 -9.04
C GLU A 325 19.34 34.11 -8.98
N ASP A 326 20.00 35.04 -8.28
CA ASP A 326 19.58 36.43 -8.16
C ASP A 326 19.45 37.13 -9.52
N LYS A 327 18.43 37.98 -9.68
CA LYS A 327 18.10 38.77 -10.88
C LYS A 327 17.77 37.98 -12.15
N LYS A 328 17.77 36.64 -12.11
CA LYS A 328 17.30 35.80 -13.22
C LYS A 328 15.78 35.62 -13.14
N SER A 329 15.17 35.20 -14.25
CA SER A 329 13.75 34.85 -14.30
C SER A 329 13.59 33.41 -14.78
N TYR A 330 12.60 32.71 -14.23
CA TYR A 330 12.31 31.33 -14.55
C TYR A 330 10.81 31.16 -14.76
N ASN A 331 10.45 30.32 -15.71
CA ASN A 331 9.08 29.87 -15.89
C ASN A 331 9.00 28.37 -15.62
N VAL A 332 8.40 27.99 -14.51
CA VAL A 332 8.23 26.58 -14.13
C VAL A 332 6.83 26.14 -14.53
N GLU A 333 6.70 24.99 -15.19
CA GLU A 333 5.39 24.40 -15.49
C GLU A 333 5.30 23.02 -14.84
N ILE A 334 4.20 22.78 -14.11
CA ILE A 334 3.85 21.47 -13.56
C ILE A 334 2.69 20.92 -14.40
N ILE A 335 2.86 19.75 -14.99
CA ILE A 335 1.92 19.16 -15.94
C ILE A 335 1.48 17.79 -15.40
N ALA A 336 0.24 17.73 -14.92
CA ALA A 336 -0.43 16.48 -14.55
C ALA A 336 -1.06 15.85 -15.80
N LYS A 337 -0.88 14.54 -16.00
CA LYS A 337 -1.41 13.79 -17.14
C LYS A 337 -2.09 12.50 -16.66
N ASP A 338 -3.25 12.21 -17.23
CA ASP A 338 -3.87 10.88 -17.15
C ASP A 338 -3.26 9.94 -18.22
N PHE A 339 -3.79 8.72 -18.30
CA PHE A 339 -3.33 7.73 -19.27
C PHE A 339 -3.87 8.00 -20.69
N SER A 340 -5.08 8.56 -20.80
CA SER A 340 -5.75 8.87 -22.07
C SER A 340 -5.13 10.04 -22.82
N GLY A 341 -4.27 10.80 -22.14
CA GLY A 341 -3.51 11.93 -22.67
C GLY A 341 -4.12 13.29 -22.34
N ASN A 342 -5.16 13.39 -21.51
CA ASN A 342 -5.62 14.70 -21.07
C ASN A 342 -4.63 15.28 -20.05
N THR A 343 -4.50 16.61 -20.07
CA THR A 343 -3.46 17.30 -19.30
C THR A 343 -4.01 18.52 -18.59
N GLN A 344 -3.50 18.76 -17.37
CA GLN A 344 -3.65 20.02 -16.66
C GLN A 344 -2.28 20.63 -16.40
N LYS A 345 -2.08 21.83 -16.94
CA LYS A 345 -0.85 22.60 -16.76
C LYS A 345 -1.03 23.67 -15.68
N LEU A 346 -0.03 23.83 -14.82
CA LEU A 346 0.10 24.89 -13.82
C LEU A 346 1.43 25.62 -14.01
N THR A 347 1.37 26.92 -14.29
CA THR A 347 2.56 27.77 -14.52
C THR A 347 2.91 28.57 -13.27
N VAL A 348 4.18 28.57 -12.88
CA VAL A 348 4.73 29.31 -11.74
C VAL A 348 5.83 30.26 -12.24
N PRO A 349 5.53 31.57 -12.39
CA PRO A 349 6.54 32.55 -12.77
C PRO A 349 7.40 32.93 -11.55
N ILE A 350 8.72 32.86 -11.70
CA ILE A 350 9.69 33.10 -10.63
C ILE A 350 10.63 34.25 -11.03
N VAL A 351 10.83 35.18 -10.11
CA VAL A 351 11.92 36.16 -10.17
C VAL A 351 12.95 35.80 -9.11
N GLY A 352 14.19 35.64 -9.54
CA GLY A 352 15.34 35.43 -8.66
C GLY A 352 15.62 36.67 -7.84
N LYS A 353 15.51 36.57 -6.52
CA LYS A 353 15.77 37.69 -5.61
C LYS A 353 16.34 37.19 -4.28
N ASN A 354 17.60 37.56 -4.01
CA ASN A 354 18.26 37.27 -2.75
C ASN A 354 17.84 38.27 -1.65
N ASP A 355 16.60 38.15 -1.18
CA ASP A 355 16.06 38.89 -0.04
C ASP A 355 16.53 38.34 1.32
N THR A 356 16.27 39.10 2.38
CA THR A 356 16.43 38.61 3.76
C THR A 356 15.33 37.59 4.11
N ILE A 357 15.72 36.45 4.67
CA ILE A 357 14.76 35.43 5.13
C ILE A 357 14.10 35.90 6.44
N LEU A 358 12.78 36.06 6.42
CA LEU A 358 11.97 36.50 7.57
C LEU A 358 11.45 35.33 8.41
N VAL A 359 11.17 34.19 7.79
CA VAL A 359 10.64 32.99 8.46
C VAL A 359 11.55 31.81 8.20
N ARG A 360 12.04 31.17 9.26
CA ARG A 360 12.92 29.99 9.19
C ARG A 360 12.29 28.79 9.88
N LYS A 361 12.67 27.60 9.44
CA LYS A 361 12.36 26.37 10.19
C LYS A 361 13.14 26.38 11.50
N THR A 362 12.45 26.26 12.62
CA THR A 362 13.10 26.02 13.91
C THR A 362 13.31 24.52 14.08
N GLU A 363 14.55 24.09 14.26
CA GLU A 363 14.85 22.72 14.63
C GLU A 363 14.64 22.53 16.15
N THR A 364 13.87 21.51 16.53
CA THR A 364 13.77 21.12 17.95
C THR A 364 14.89 20.12 18.26
N VAL A 365 15.84 20.55 19.08
CA VAL A 365 16.95 19.70 19.53
C VAL A 365 16.55 18.96 20.80
N THR A 366 16.78 17.65 20.82
CA THR A 366 16.56 16.79 21.99
C THR A 366 17.87 16.09 22.38
N PRO A 367 17.97 15.45 23.57
CA PRO A 367 19.16 14.66 23.91
C PRO A 367 19.37 13.40 23.06
N TYR A 368 18.40 13.04 22.20
CA TYR A 368 18.34 11.73 21.53
C TYR A 368 18.56 11.88 20.02
N LYS A 369 19.81 12.00 19.57
CA LYS A 369 20.14 12.13 18.15
C LYS A 369 20.11 10.77 17.44
N ILE A 370 19.30 10.62 16.40
CA ILE A 370 19.34 9.48 15.48
C ILE A 370 20.36 9.76 14.39
N ASN A 371 21.34 8.86 14.23
CA ASN A 371 22.07 8.69 12.97
C ASN A 371 21.41 7.57 12.16
N TYR A 372 20.71 7.90 11.07
CA TYR A 372 19.86 6.90 10.41
C TYR A 372 20.63 5.74 9.79
N THR A 373 21.92 5.93 9.49
CA THR A 373 22.77 4.87 8.92
C THR A 373 23.34 3.90 9.95
N GLN A 374 23.12 4.17 11.24
CA GLN A 374 23.65 3.40 12.37
C GLN A 374 22.52 2.73 13.18
N PHE A 375 22.90 1.78 14.02
CA PHE A 375 22.01 1.31 15.08
C PHE A 375 21.94 2.37 16.18
N ASN A 376 20.73 2.72 16.63
CA ASN A 376 20.52 3.71 17.69
C ASN A 376 19.70 3.09 18.81
N GLN A 377 20.06 3.36 20.05
CA GLN A 377 19.33 2.87 21.22
C GLN A 377 19.28 3.93 22.30
N PHE A 378 18.10 4.11 22.90
CA PHE A 378 17.89 5.03 24.02
C PHE A 378 17.05 4.37 25.10
N SER A 379 17.37 4.67 26.35
CA SER A 379 16.67 4.12 27.52
C SER A 379 16.29 5.24 28.48
N LYS A 380 15.08 5.16 29.04
CA LYS A 380 14.57 6.08 30.08
C LYS A 380 13.52 5.36 30.92
N ASN A 381 13.61 5.48 32.25
CA ASN A 381 12.61 4.97 33.20
C ASN A 381 12.15 3.51 32.93
N GLY A 382 13.10 2.59 32.69
CA GLY A 382 12.80 1.18 32.45
C GLY A 382 12.25 0.84 31.05
N VAL A 383 12.21 1.81 30.13
CA VAL A 383 11.84 1.60 28.72
C VAL A 383 13.04 1.82 27.83
N THR A 384 13.25 0.95 26.86
CA THR A 384 14.29 1.06 25.84
C THR A 384 13.66 1.08 24.45
N VAL A 385 14.11 1.99 23.59
CA VAL A 385 13.80 2.01 22.17
C VAL A 385 15.06 1.74 21.36
N ALA A 386 14.98 0.82 20.41
CA ALA A 386 16.11 0.39 19.59
C ALA A 386 15.74 0.45 18.10
N PHE A 387 16.48 1.25 17.35
CA PHE A 387 16.29 1.50 15.92
C PHE A 387 17.45 0.88 15.13
N PRO A 388 17.21 -0.21 14.38
CA PRO A 388 18.16 -0.71 13.41
C PRO A 388 18.56 0.36 12.38
N LYS A 389 19.71 0.16 11.72
CA LYS A 389 20.12 1.02 10.60
C LYS A 389 19.01 1.13 9.54
N ASN A 390 18.88 2.30 8.95
CA ASN A 390 17.90 2.66 7.93
C ASN A 390 16.44 2.58 8.40
N THR A 391 16.17 2.59 9.72
CA THR A 391 14.80 2.69 10.22
C THR A 391 14.14 3.99 9.77
N PHE A 392 14.85 5.10 9.92
CA PHE A 392 14.48 6.40 9.35
C PHE A 392 15.20 6.62 8.02
N TYR A 393 14.74 7.61 7.26
CA TYR A 393 15.31 7.98 5.96
C TYR A 393 16.36 9.09 6.03
N SER A 394 16.47 9.77 7.17
CA SER A 394 17.40 10.85 7.43
C SER A 394 17.70 10.94 8.93
N ASP A 395 18.77 11.64 9.29
CA ASP A 395 19.05 11.99 10.69
C ASP A 395 17.90 12.84 11.25
N LEU A 396 17.66 12.72 12.56
CA LEU A 396 16.72 13.57 13.30
C LEU A 396 17.01 13.57 14.80
N TRP A 397 16.45 14.56 15.51
CA TRP A 397 16.38 14.58 16.96
C TRP A 397 15.09 13.90 17.44
N LEU A 398 15.24 12.75 18.08
CA LEU A 398 14.13 11.92 18.54
C LEU A 398 13.44 12.57 19.75
N ASP A 399 12.12 12.67 19.69
CA ASP A 399 11.30 13.18 20.78
C ASP A 399 10.84 11.97 21.60
N PHE A 400 11.73 11.52 22.49
CA PHE A 400 11.57 10.33 23.31
C PHE A 400 11.37 10.73 24.77
N ASP A 401 10.29 10.25 25.38
CA ASP A 401 10.00 10.51 26.79
C ASP A 401 9.20 9.37 27.43
N VAL A 402 9.27 9.26 28.76
CA VAL A 402 8.56 8.25 29.55
C VAL A 402 8.01 8.90 30.80
N VAL A 403 6.69 9.08 30.83
CA VAL A 403 5.94 9.72 31.93
C VAL A 403 4.77 8.81 32.31
N ASP A 404 4.60 8.51 33.59
CA ASP A 404 3.49 7.70 34.12
C ASP A 404 3.26 6.37 33.39
N SER A 405 4.35 5.65 33.08
CA SER A 405 4.33 4.39 32.31
C SER A 405 3.80 4.50 30.87
N VAL A 406 3.66 5.72 30.35
CA VAL A 406 3.41 6.00 28.94
C VAL A 406 4.71 6.44 28.30
N VAL A 407 5.16 5.69 27.30
CA VAL A 407 6.30 6.06 26.47
C VAL A 407 5.82 6.83 25.25
N LYS A 408 6.50 7.94 24.95
CA LYS A 408 6.38 8.67 23.70
C LYS A 408 7.61 8.38 22.85
N VAL A 409 7.41 7.90 21.63
CA VAL A 409 8.45 7.64 20.64
C VAL A 409 8.16 8.47 19.40
N HIS A 410 8.56 9.74 19.46
CA HIS A 410 8.36 10.76 18.44
C HIS A 410 6.91 10.98 18.00
N SER A 411 6.69 12.01 17.19
CA SER A 411 5.40 12.23 16.54
C SER A 411 5.32 11.40 15.25
N PRO A 412 4.12 10.95 14.84
CA PRO A 412 3.93 10.13 13.62
C PRO A 412 4.02 10.94 12.31
N ASN A 413 4.61 12.14 12.36
CA ASN A 413 4.80 13.04 11.22
C ASN A 413 6.12 12.82 10.48
N VAL A 414 6.89 11.79 10.84
CA VAL A 414 8.11 11.35 10.14
C VAL A 414 7.89 9.91 9.66
N PRO A 415 8.21 9.60 8.40
CA PRO A 415 8.03 8.26 7.88
C PRO A 415 9.16 7.34 8.33
N ILE A 416 8.82 6.07 8.58
CA ILE A 416 9.80 5.02 8.89
C ILE A 416 9.73 3.88 7.88
N HIS A 417 10.89 3.30 7.59
CA HIS A 417 11.07 2.25 6.59
C HIS A 417 11.02 0.86 7.23
N TYR A 418 11.88 0.64 8.24
CA TYR A 418 11.97 -0.63 8.98
C TYR A 418 11.30 -0.54 10.35
N ASN A 419 11.03 -1.71 10.94
CA ASN A 419 10.54 -1.76 12.31
C ASN A 419 11.65 -1.32 13.27
N TYR A 420 11.24 -0.72 14.38
CA TYR A 420 12.06 -0.58 15.58
C TYR A 420 11.45 -1.39 16.72
N THR A 421 12.20 -1.54 17.81
CA THR A 421 11.76 -2.28 18.98
C THR A 421 11.53 -1.35 20.15
N ILE A 422 10.42 -1.54 20.86
CA ILE A 422 10.14 -0.94 22.17
C ILE A 422 10.19 -2.06 23.20
N THR A 423 10.99 -1.89 24.24
CA THR A 423 11.17 -2.86 25.32
C THR A 423 10.83 -2.21 26.65
N PHE A 424 9.95 -2.85 27.43
CA PHE A 424 9.62 -2.49 28.80
C PHE A 424 10.28 -3.48 29.77
N ASP A 425 10.92 -2.95 30.81
CA ASP A 425 11.25 -3.71 32.01
C ASP A 425 9.96 -4.01 32.80
N VAL A 426 9.71 -5.29 33.01
CA VAL A 426 8.54 -5.82 33.72
C VAL A 426 8.93 -6.61 34.97
N SER A 427 10.18 -6.48 35.43
CA SER A 427 10.70 -7.19 36.61
C SER A 427 9.89 -6.96 37.89
N LYS A 428 9.22 -5.80 38.00
CA LYS A 428 8.35 -5.46 39.13
C LYS A 428 7.02 -6.22 39.20
N TYR A 429 6.61 -6.88 38.11
CA TYR A 429 5.34 -7.62 38.05
C TYR A 429 5.55 -9.09 38.41
N SER A 430 4.53 -9.72 38.98
CA SER A 430 4.50 -11.16 39.23
C SER A 430 4.34 -11.96 37.93
N GLU A 431 4.72 -13.25 37.95
CA GLU A 431 4.55 -14.14 36.79
C GLU A 431 3.08 -14.27 36.35
N GLU A 432 2.14 -14.20 37.28
CA GLU A 432 0.72 -14.28 36.97
C GLU A 432 0.22 -13.01 36.26
N GLU A 433 0.68 -11.83 36.68
CA GLU A 433 0.35 -10.58 35.98
C GLU A 433 0.94 -10.56 34.57
N LYS A 434 2.20 -11.01 34.41
CA LYS A 434 2.91 -11.05 33.13
C LYS A 434 2.15 -11.87 32.07
N LYS A 435 1.52 -12.98 32.46
CA LYS A 435 0.72 -13.82 31.53
C LYS A 435 -0.37 -13.05 30.80
N GLN A 436 -1.01 -12.10 31.48
CA GLN A 436 -2.14 -11.34 30.95
C GLN A 436 -1.76 -9.94 30.44
N MET A 437 -0.51 -9.52 30.63
CA MET A 437 -0.02 -8.21 30.22
C MET A 437 0.44 -8.15 28.76
N TYR A 438 0.35 -6.99 28.13
CA TYR A 438 0.82 -6.74 26.76
C TYR A 438 1.17 -5.27 26.55
N ILE A 439 1.94 -4.98 25.50
CA ILE A 439 2.24 -3.63 25.04
C ILE A 439 1.09 -3.14 24.14
N ALA A 440 0.61 -1.94 24.40
CA ALA A 440 -0.43 -1.29 23.61
C ALA A 440 0.06 0.03 23.03
N SER A 441 -0.26 0.30 21.75
CA SER A 441 -0.13 1.63 21.17
C SER A 441 -1.34 2.50 21.49
N ILE A 442 -1.14 3.80 21.57
CA ILE A 442 -2.18 4.80 21.85
C ILE A 442 -2.23 5.79 20.69
N ASN A 443 -3.36 5.84 19.99
CA ASN A 443 -3.54 6.74 18.85
C ASN A 443 -3.83 8.19 19.29
N LYS A 444 -3.92 9.12 18.33
CA LYS A 444 -4.22 10.55 18.59
C LYS A 444 -5.55 10.79 19.33
N LYS A 445 -6.52 9.86 19.24
CA LYS A 445 -7.82 9.92 19.93
C LYS A 445 -7.79 9.28 21.33
N GLY A 446 -6.66 8.71 21.74
CA GLY A 446 -6.52 8.00 23.01
C GLY A 446 -6.95 6.53 22.97
N ASN A 447 -7.38 6.01 21.81
CA ASN A 447 -7.74 4.60 21.68
C ASN A 447 -6.47 3.75 21.79
N LYS A 448 -6.57 2.68 22.55
CA LYS A 448 -5.51 1.69 22.74
C LYS A 448 -5.67 0.57 21.73
N SER A 449 -4.56 0.05 21.24
CA SER A 449 -4.55 -1.11 20.35
C SER A 449 -3.42 -2.04 20.74
N TYR A 450 -3.72 -3.35 20.75
CA TYR A 450 -2.73 -4.39 20.99
C TYR A 450 -1.55 -4.26 20.02
N GLU A 451 -0.32 -4.33 20.54
CA GLU A 451 0.88 -4.58 19.77
C GLU A 451 1.38 -5.99 20.07
N SER A 452 1.78 -6.74 19.03
CA SER A 452 2.33 -8.08 19.19
C SER A 452 3.50 -8.05 20.17
N THR A 453 3.27 -8.65 21.35
CA THR A 453 4.18 -8.54 22.49
C THR A 453 4.89 -9.86 22.71
N VAL A 454 6.21 -9.84 22.59
CA VAL A 454 7.05 -10.97 22.98
C VAL A 454 7.39 -10.82 24.46
N LYS A 455 7.09 -11.86 25.23
CA LYS A 455 7.27 -11.90 26.68
C LYS A 455 8.52 -12.71 27.02
N LYS A 456 9.40 -12.13 27.83
CA LYS A 456 10.55 -12.80 28.48
C LYS A 456 10.51 -12.47 29.98
N ASP A 457 11.25 -13.24 30.78
CA ASP A 457 11.20 -13.22 32.25
C ASP A 457 11.16 -11.81 32.86
N SER A 458 12.06 -10.92 32.45
CA SER A 458 12.15 -9.53 32.97
C SER A 458 11.80 -8.45 31.95
N ILE A 459 11.55 -8.79 30.69
CA ILE A 459 11.33 -7.80 29.62
C ILE A 459 10.20 -8.20 28.68
N PHE A 460 9.36 -7.23 28.34
CA PHE A 460 8.39 -7.34 27.25
C PHE A 460 8.83 -6.45 26.10
N TYR A 461 8.73 -6.93 24.86
CA TYR A 461 9.05 -6.09 23.71
C TYR A 461 8.09 -6.27 22.54
N ALA A 462 7.93 -5.19 21.77
CA ALA A 462 7.14 -5.15 20.55
C ALA A 462 7.98 -4.57 19.41
N SER A 463 7.87 -5.20 18.23
CA SER A 463 8.46 -4.67 16.98
C SER A 463 7.37 -3.94 16.20
N THR A 464 7.56 -2.66 15.90
CA THR A 464 6.50 -1.84 15.32
C THR A 464 7.03 -0.84 14.29
N LYS A 465 6.14 -0.40 13.40
CA LYS A 465 6.36 0.74 12.50
C LYS A 465 5.54 1.98 12.88
N LYS A 466 4.91 1.98 14.04
CA LYS A 466 4.12 3.12 14.52
C LYS A 466 5.03 3.99 15.38
N LEU A 467 5.07 5.28 15.11
CA LEU A 467 5.56 6.28 16.08
C LEU A 467 4.38 6.77 16.93
N GLY A 468 4.65 7.40 18.06
CA GLY A 468 3.63 7.92 18.96
C GLY A 468 3.73 7.35 20.37
N LYS A 469 2.58 7.09 21.01
CA LYS A 469 2.52 6.71 22.42
C LYS A 469 2.29 5.21 22.61
N PHE A 470 2.91 4.62 23.62
CA PHE A 470 2.71 3.22 24.02
C PHE A 470 2.65 3.08 25.54
N THR A 471 2.09 1.96 26.01
CA THR A 471 2.03 1.63 27.44
C THR A 471 1.86 0.11 27.64
N LEU A 472 1.91 -0.35 28.89
CA LEU A 472 1.57 -1.72 29.27
C LEU A 472 0.12 -1.78 29.74
N LEU A 473 -0.63 -2.76 29.26
CA LEU A 473 -2.00 -3.07 29.69
C LEU A 473 -2.10 -4.54 30.09
N SER A 474 -3.22 -4.93 30.71
CA SER A 474 -3.56 -6.33 31.00
C SER A 474 -4.95 -6.69 30.50
N ASP A 475 -5.10 -7.95 30.10
CA ASP A 475 -6.35 -8.53 29.65
C ASP A 475 -6.59 -9.88 30.34
N LYS A 476 -7.67 -9.93 31.12
CA LYS A 476 -8.06 -11.11 31.91
C LYS A 476 -9.35 -11.74 31.42
N ASP A 477 -10.02 -11.10 30.47
CA ASP A 477 -11.34 -11.50 30.04
C ASP A 477 -11.18 -12.47 28.88
N ALA A 478 -11.87 -13.60 28.93
CA ALA A 478 -11.86 -14.53 27.80
C ALA A 478 -12.70 -13.98 26.64
N PRO A 479 -12.36 -14.32 25.37
CA PRO A 479 -13.18 -14.00 24.22
C PRO A 479 -14.65 -14.37 24.39
N ASN A 480 -15.52 -13.61 23.76
CA ASN A 480 -16.95 -13.92 23.72
C ASN A 480 -17.28 -14.73 22.47
N ILE A 481 -18.15 -15.74 22.63
CA ILE A 481 -18.63 -16.59 21.55
C ILE A 481 -20.15 -16.66 21.64
N GLN A 482 -20.84 -16.35 20.54
CA GLN A 482 -22.31 -16.28 20.49
C GLN A 482 -22.83 -17.02 19.26
N LEU A 483 -23.84 -17.86 19.45
CA LEU A 483 -24.60 -18.39 18.31
C LEU A 483 -25.27 -17.24 17.57
N HIS A 484 -25.14 -17.19 16.24
CA HIS A 484 -25.55 -16.02 15.48
C HIS A 484 -26.87 -16.23 14.71
N ASN A 485 -27.00 -17.32 13.96
CA ASN A 485 -28.18 -17.58 13.12
C ASN A 485 -29.00 -18.81 13.57
N PHE A 486 -28.69 -19.38 14.73
CA PHE A 486 -29.43 -20.51 15.31
C PHE A 486 -29.36 -20.50 16.84
N LYS A 487 -30.19 -21.32 17.47
CA LYS A 487 -30.25 -21.52 18.91
C LYS A 487 -29.82 -22.94 19.28
N LYS A 488 -29.42 -23.12 20.54
CA LYS A 488 -29.12 -24.45 21.08
C LYS A 488 -30.35 -25.36 20.96
N ASP A 489 -30.11 -26.62 20.60
CA ASP A 489 -31.11 -27.68 20.43
C ASP A 489 -32.13 -27.39 19.30
N GLN A 490 -31.80 -26.49 18.35
CA GLN A 490 -32.66 -26.14 17.22
C GLN A 490 -32.51 -27.12 16.04
N TRP A 491 -33.63 -27.39 15.37
CA TRP A 491 -33.64 -27.99 14.03
C TRP A 491 -33.26 -26.96 12.96
N ILE A 492 -32.15 -27.17 12.26
CA ILE A 492 -31.60 -26.26 11.26
C ILE A 492 -31.43 -26.91 9.88
N THR A 493 -32.28 -27.89 9.57
CA THR A 493 -32.29 -28.61 8.26
C THR A 493 -32.34 -27.66 7.06
N ASN A 494 -33.11 -26.58 7.16
CA ASN A 494 -33.29 -25.63 6.06
C ASN A 494 -32.22 -24.54 6.01
N HIS A 495 -31.24 -24.55 6.93
CA HIS A 495 -30.16 -23.57 6.90
C HIS A 495 -29.08 -24.02 5.91
N GLU A 496 -28.65 -23.14 5.02
CA GLU A 496 -27.49 -23.40 4.16
C GLU A 496 -26.17 -23.22 4.93
N THR A 497 -26.15 -22.32 5.92
CA THR A 497 -24.96 -22.00 6.70
C THR A 497 -25.19 -22.04 8.20
N LEU A 498 -24.14 -22.32 8.95
CA LEU A 498 -24.07 -22.14 10.40
C LEU A 498 -23.17 -20.95 10.72
N LYS A 499 -23.63 -20.05 11.60
CA LYS A 499 -22.89 -18.82 11.95
C LYS A 499 -22.69 -18.65 13.44
N VAL A 500 -21.49 -18.25 13.83
CA VAL A 500 -21.09 -17.95 15.21
C VAL A 500 -20.36 -16.62 15.24
N LYS A 501 -20.73 -15.73 16.16
CA LYS A 501 -20.05 -14.44 16.36
C LYS A 501 -18.99 -14.58 17.45
N ILE A 502 -17.80 -14.08 17.17
CA ILE A 502 -16.65 -14.05 18.08
C ILE A 502 -16.15 -12.60 18.21
N PHE A 503 -15.75 -12.20 19.42
CA PHE A 503 -15.14 -10.90 19.64
C PHE A 503 -14.37 -10.86 20.95
N ASP A 504 -13.38 -9.97 20.99
CA ASP A 504 -12.67 -9.57 22.20
C ASP A 504 -12.56 -8.03 22.25
N TYR A 505 -12.71 -7.46 23.44
CA TYR A 505 -12.76 -6.00 23.63
C TYR A 505 -11.41 -5.37 23.97
N LYS A 506 -10.36 -6.18 24.19
CA LYS A 506 -9.07 -5.73 24.71
C LYS A 506 -7.94 -6.19 23.79
N SER A 507 -7.36 -7.37 24.02
CA SER A 507 -6.18 -7.82 23.29
C SER A 507 -6.48 -8.27 21.86
N GLY A 508 -7.75 -8.53 21.52
CA GLY A 508 -8.22 -9.00 20.22
C GLY A 508 -8.15 -10.52 20.07
N ILE A 509 -8.73 -11.04 18.99
CA ILE A 509 -8.73 -12.48 18.70
C ILE A 509 -7.38 -12.88 18.09
N ASN A 510 -6.80 -13.97 18.59
CA ASN A 510 -5.59 -14.60 18.05
C ASN A 510 -5.94 -15.78 17.14
N SER A 511 -6.76 -16.71 17.64
CA SER A 511 -7.11 -17.93 16.91
C SER A 511 -8.52 -18.42 17.26
N TYR A 512 -9.06 -19.25 16.36
CA TYR A 512 -10.30 -19.96 16.57
C TYR A 512 -10.20 -21.38 16.00
N ARG A 513 -10.99 -22.29 16.54
CA ARG A 513 -11.17 -23.65 16.03
C ARG A 513 -12.64 -24.05 16.18
N ALA A 514 -13.20 -24.63 15.13
CA ALA A 514 -14.57 -25.14 15.15
C ALA A 514 -14.60 -26.61 14.73
N GLU A 515 -15.42 -27.39 15.41
CA GLU A 515 -15.60 -28.82 15.19
C GLU A 515 -17.10 -29.15 15.20
N ILE A 516 -17.52 -30.06 14.32
CA ILE A 516 -18.82 -30.72 14.38
C ILE A 516 -18.57 -32.21 14.60
N ASN A 517 -19.14 -32.78 15.67
CA ASN A 517 -18.95 -34.19 16.05
C ASN A 517 -17.46 -34.59 16.18
N GLY A 518 -16.63 -33.66 16.67
CA GLY A 518 -15.18 -33.85 16.80
C GLY A 518 -14.37 -33.74 15.50
N GLN A 519 -15.02 -33.53 14.35
CA GLN A 519 -14.36 -33.26 13.08
C GLN A 519 -14.22 -31.76 12.85
N TRP A 520 -13.02 -31.30 12.49
CA TRP A 520 -12.77 -29.90 12.16
C TRP A 520 -13.63 -29.44 10.97
N ILE A 521 -14.13 -28.21 11.05
CA ILE A 521 -14.90 -27.57 10.00
C ILE A 521 -14.25 -26.25 9.55
N LEU A 522 -14.28 -25.99 8.25
CA LEU A 522 -13.78 -24.75 7.68
C LEU A 522 -14.76 -23.59 7.97
N MET A 523 -14.41 -22.78 8.96
CA MET A 523 -15.13 -21.54 9.27
C MET A 523 -14.47 -20.35 8.56
N GLU A 524 -15.18 -19.73 7.62
CA GLU A 524 -14.77 -18.46 7.01
C GLU A 524 -15.00 -17.32 8.02
N TYR A 525 -13.94 -16.55 8.31
CA TYR A 525 -14.01 -15.47 9.29
C TYR A 525 -14.11 -14.09 8.62
N ASP A 526 -15.25 -13.44 8.82
CA ASP A 526 -15.41 -12.02 8.54
C ASP A 526 -14.90 -11.19 9.71
N VAL A 527 -13.67 -10.72 9.56
CA VAL A 527 -12.95 -9.84 10.50
C VAL A 527 -13.66 -8.50 10.78
N THR A 528 -14.56 -8.07 9.89
CA THR A 528 -15.30 -6.81 10.05
C THR A 528 -16.48 -6.98 11.00
N THR A 529 -17.23 -8.07 10.82
CA THR A 529 -18.45 -8.34 11.61
C THR A 529 -18.18 -9.22 12.84
N GLY A 530 -17.02 -9.85 12.89
CA GLY A 530 -16.67 -10.84 13.91
C GLY A 530 -17.41 -12.16 13.71
N VAL A 531 -17.86 -12.49 12.49
CA VAL A 531 -18.71 -13.67 12.24
C VAL A 531 -17.92 -14.77 11.55
N LEU A 532 -17.93 -15.95 12.16
CA LEU A 532 -17.52 -17.22 11.58
C LEU A 532 -18.71 -17.86 10.85
N THR A 533 -18.50 -18.28 9.60
CA THR A 533 -19.52 -18.93 8.77
C THR A 533 -19.04 -20.28 8.26
N TYR A 534 -19.84 -21.33 8.47
CA TYR A 534 -19.66 -22.66 7.89
C TYR A 534 -20.76 -22.92 6.87
N ASP A 535 -20.40 -23.46 5.70
CA ASP A 535 -21.34 -23.91 4.65
C ASP A 535 -21.60 -25.42 4.81
N PHE A 536 -22.88 -25.80 4.96
CA PHE A 536 -23.26 -27.21 5.13
C PHE A 536 -23.03 -28.06 3.87
N LYS A 537 -22.69 -27.45 2.72
CA LYS A 537 -22.28 -28.16 1.52
C LYS A 537 -20.85 -28.72 1.61
N ASP A 538 -20.06 -28.29 2.59
CA ASP A 538 -18.65 -28.67 2.71
C ASP A 538 -18.43 -30.12 3.12
N LEU A 539 -19.18 -30.57 4.13
CA LEU A 539 -19.12 -31.94 4.66
C LEU A 539 -20.52 -32.50 4.80
N VAL A 540 -20.65 -33.80 4.55
CA VAL A 540 -21.90 -34.53 4.75
C VAL A 540 -21.89 -35.13 6.15
N PHE A 541 -22.90 -34.79 6.95
CA PHE A 541 -23.14 -35.40 8.26
C PHE A 541 -24.44 -36.22 8.20
N THR A 542 -24.37 -37.51 8.51
CA THR A 542 -25.49 -38.47 8.37
C THR A 542 -26.38 -38.59 9.59
N ASP A 543 -25.87 -38.21 10.76
CA ASP A 543 -26.63 -38.25 12.00
C ASP A 543 -27.70 -37.17 12.03
N SER A 544 -28.75 -37.35 12.84
CA SER A 544 -29.77 -36.30 13.01
C SER A 544 -29.41 -35.27 14.09
N LYS A 545 -28.45 -35.61 14.96
CA LYS A 545 -28.00 -34.81 16.10
C LYS A 545 -26.52 -34.53 15.91
N HIS A 546 -26.13 -33.27 16.06
CA HIS A 546 -24.75 -32.83 15.92
C HIS A 546 -24.33 -31.97 17.11
N GLU A 547 -23.07 -32.11 17.51
CA GLU A 547 -22.42 -31.29 18.52
C GLU A 547 -21.44 -30.34 17.85
N LEU A 548 -21.73 -29.04 17.93
CA LEU A 548 -20.82 -27.96 17.57
C LEU A 548 -19.96 -27.59 18.78
N LYS A 549 -18.65 -27.55 18.57
CA LYS A 549 -17.68 -26.99 19.51
C LYS A 549 -16.90 -25.88 18.83
N VAL A 550 -16.90 -24.69 19.42
CA VAL A 550 -16.09 -23.54 18.95
C VAL A 550 -15.21 -23.05 20.08
N THR A 551 -13.90 -23.10 19.88
CA THR A 551 -12.89 -22.59 20.82
C THR A 551 -12.24 -21.35 20.23
N VAL A 552 -12.11 -20.30 21.04
CA VAL A 552 -11.51 -19.01 20.63
C VAL A 552 -10.51 -18.58 21.68
N THR A 553 -9.34 -18.13 21.23
CA THR A 553 -8.25 -17.65 22.09
C THR A 553 -7.86 -16.22 21.71
N ASP A 554 -7.66 -15.36 22.70
CA ASP A 554 -7.21 -13.99 22.50
C ASP A 554 -5.67 -13.89 22.34
N ASN A 555 -5.17 -12.67 22.16
CA ASN A 555 -3.73 -12.40 21.96
C ASN A 555 -2.88 -12.48 23.24
N VAL A 556 -3.47 -12.73 24.41
CA VAL A 556 -2.74 -12.97 25.67
C VAL A 556 -2.95 -14.39 26.22
N GLY A 557 -3.72 -15.23 25.54
CA GLY A 557 -3.94 -16.64 25.86
C GLY A 557 -5.22 -16.97 26.62
N ASN A 558 -6.08 -15.99 26.92
CA ASN A 558 -7.39 -16.31 27.52
C ASN A 558 -8.24 -17.03 26.46
N THR A 559 -8.88 -18.12 26.87
CA THR A 559 -9.61 -19.01 25.96
C THR A 559 -11.03 -19.21 26.43
N ASN A 560 -11.98 -19.21 25.51
CA ASN A 560 -13.37 -19.58 25.75
C ASN A 560 -13.77 -20.71 24.78
N THR A 561 -14.70 -21.57 25.20
CA THR A 561 -15.26 -22.63 24.37
C THR A 561 -16.78 -22.65 24.48
N LEU A 562 -17.45 -22.55 23.34
CA LEU A 562 -18.88 -22.74 23.21
C LEU A 562 -19.18 -24.15 22.71
N ASN A 563 -20.05 -24.86 23.43
CA ASN A 563 -20.61 -26.14 22.99
C ASN A 563 -22.11 -25.96 22.75
N ALA A 564 -22.60 -26.39 21.60
CA ALA A 564 -24.02 -26.33 21.24
C ALA A 564 -24.44 -27.56 20.45
N THR A 565 -25.57 -28.16 20.83
CA THR A 565 -26.21 -29.19 20.01
C THR A 565 -27.12 -28.52 18.98
N PHE A 566 -27.21 -29.09 17.78
CA PHE A 566 -28.25 -28.80 16.81
C PHE A 566 -28.73 -30.08 16.12
N PHE A 567 -29.89 -30.00 15.46
CA PHE A 567 -30.46 -31.11 14.72
C PHE A 567 -30.58 -30.77 13.23
N ARG A 568 -30.24 -31.71 12.36
CA ARG A 568 -30.33 -31.57 10.90
C ARG A 568 -30.68 -32.92 10.30
N LYS A 569 -31.41 -32.96 9.19
CA LYS A 569 -31.53 -34.14 8.33
C LYS A 569 -30.88 -33.80 6.99
N ILE A 570 -30.29 -34.81 6.35
CA ILE A 570 -29.83 -34.70 4.96
C ILE A 570 -31.03 -34.46 4.06
#